data_AF-A0A6B9YH82-F1
#
_entry.id   AF-A0A6B9YH82-F1
#
_cell.length_a   1.000
_cell.length_b   1.000
_cell.length_c   1.000
_cell.angle_alpha   90.00
_cell.angle_beta   90.00
_cell.angle_gamma   90.00
#
_symmetry.space_group_name_H-M   'P 1'
#
loop_
_entity.id
_entity.type
_entity.pdbx_description
1 polymer ?
#
loop_
_entity_poly.entity_id
_entity_poly.type
_entity_poly.pdbx_seq_one_letter_code
_entity_poly.pdbx_strand_id
1 'polypeptide(L)' 'MRQARENRDFTVDHLAHEANVDRRTIQRIESGETSPKHETVFNLAYALQIDINEIHHQIIKDSKHSPPLE' A
#
# COMPACT_ATOMS: atom_id res chain seq x y z
N MET A 1 -2.72 -1.94 -3.87
CA MET A 1 -2.76 -1.51 -2.44
C MET A 1 -4.13 -0.97 -2.11
N ARG A 2 -4.68 -0.08 -2.95
CA ARG A 2 -6.05 0.42 -2.84
C ARG A 2 -7.08 -0.68 -2.55
N GLN A 3 -7.04 -1.77 -3.30
CA GLN A 3 -7.97 -2.89 -3.13
C GLN A 3 -7.91 -3.49 -1.71
N ALA A 4 -6.70 -3.69 -1.17
CA ALA A 4 -6.53 -4.22 0.17
C ALA A 4 -7.09 -3.27 1.25
N ARG A 5 -6.91 -1.95 1.05
CA ARG A 5 -7.52 -0.93 1.91
C ARG A 5 -9.05 -0.95 1.85
N GLU A 6 -9.61 -1.02 0.64
CA GLU A 6 -11.06 -1.01 0.43
C GLU A 6 -11.73 -2.28 0.96
N ASN A 7 -11.07 -3.44 0.85
CA ASN A 7 -11.54 -4.69 1.46
C ASN A 7 -11.60 -4.65 3.00
N ARG A 8 -10.93 -3.67 3.63
CA ARG A 8 -10.97 -3.40 5.07
C ARG A 8 -11.92 -2.26 5.43
N ASP A 9 -12.65 -1.71 4.46
CA ASP A 9 -13.50 -0.52 4.61
C ASP A 9 -12.73 0.72 5.14
N PHE A 10 -11.41 0.75 4.92
CA PHE A 10 -10.58 1.86 5.38
C PHE A 10 -10.65 3.01 4.39
N THR A 11 -10.80 4.23 4.89
CA THR A 11 -10.52 5.43 4.10
C THR A 11 -9.00 5.62 4.00
N VAL A 12 -8.54 6.46 3.06
CA VAL A 12 -7.12 6.83 2.96
C VAL A 12 -6.63 7.44 4.28
N ASP A 13 -7.43 8.29 4.91
CA ASP A 13 -7.14 8.92 6.20
C ASP A 13 -7.04 7.88 7.33
N HIS A 14 -7.93 6.89 7.35
CA HIS A 14 -7.88 5.79 8.32
C HIS A 14 -6.58 5.00 8.16
N LEU A 15 -6.26 4.54 6.95
CA LEU A 15 -5.03 3.78 6.72
C LEU A 15 -3.77 4.59 7.04
N ALA A 16 -3.75 5.88 6.69
CA ALA A 16 -2.66 6.78 7.01
C ALA A 16 -2.41 6.84 8.52
N HIS A 17 -3.48 6.96 9.32
CA HIS A 17 -3.40 6.96 10.77
C HIS A 17 -2.86 5.63 11.32
N GLU A 18 -3.47 4.50 10.94
CA GLU A 18 -3.10 3.17 11.44
C GLU A 18 -1.68 2.75 11.04
N ALA A 19 -1.24 3.12 9.83
CA ALA A 19 0.10 2.83 9.35
C ALA A 19 1.15 3.85 9.84
N ASN A 20 0.75 4.91 10.55
CA ASN A 20 1.61 6.04 10.89
C ASN A 20 2.37 6.59 9.65
N VAL A 21 1.61 6.83 8.57
CA VAL A 21 2.11 7.30 7.28
C VAL A 21 1.28 8.50 6.85
N ASP A 22 1.92 9.52 6.27
CA ASP A 22 1.19 10.69 5.78
C ASP A 22 0.13 10.32 4.72
N ARG A 23 -1.04 10.95 4.81
CA ARG A 23 -2.17 10.75 3.90
C ARG A 23 -1.79 10.90 2.43
N ARG A 24 -0.97 11.91 2.10
CA ARG A 24 -0.50 12.15 0.72
C ARG A 24 0.42 11.03 0.27
N THR A 25 1.23 10.47 1.17
CA THR A 25 2.08 9.30 0.86
C THR A 25 1.23 8.09 0.49
N ILE A 26 0.15 7.79 1.23
CA ILE A 26 -0.79 6.72 0.87
C ILE A 26 -1.36 6.93 -0.54
N GLN A 27 -1.82 8.15 -0.85
CA GLN A 27 -2.34 8.47 -2.19
C GLN A 27 -1.31 8.27 -3.30
N ARG A 28 -0.06 8.69 -3.08
CA ARG A 28 1.04 8.55 -4.04
C ARG A 28 1.44 7.09 -4.24
N ILE A 29 1.33 6.26 -3.21
CA ILE A 29 1.56 4.81 -3.33
C ILE A 29 0.43 4.19 -4.15
N GLU A 30 -0.84 4.48 -3.83
CA GLU A 30 -1.98 3.93 -4.58
C GLU A 30 -2.06 4.39 -6.04
N SER A 31 -1.52 5.57 -6.35
CA SER A 31 -1.45 6.07 -7.73
C SER A 31 -0.22 5.57 -8.50
N GLY A 32 0.69 4.86 -7.83
CA GLY A 32 1.97 4.41 -8.39
C GLY A 32 2.98 5.55 -8.61
N GLU A 33 2.77 6.73 -8.01
CA GLU A 33 3.67 7.88 -8.13
C GLU A 33 4.94 7.72 -7.27
N THR A 34 4.86 6.93 -6.19
CA THR A 34 6.02 6.64 -5.34
C THR A 34 6.02 5.19 -4.90
N SER A 35 7.23 4.61 -4.83
CA SER A 35 7.45 3.33 -4.15
C SER A 35 7.70 3.59 -2.65
N PRO A 36 7.00 2.90 -1.74
CA PRO A 36 7.25 3.01 -0.31
C PRO A 36 8.60 2.38 0.09
N LYS A 37 9.20 2.88 1.17
CA LYS A 37 10.38 2.25 1.78
C LYS A 37 9.96 1.01 2.57
N HIS A 38 10.92 0.13 2.88
CA HIS A 38 10.68 -1.10 3.65
C HIS A 38 9.87 -0.85 4.93
N GLU A 39 10.24 0.13 5.75
CA GLU A 39 9.50 0.51 6.96
C GLU A 39 8.03 0.83 6.68
N THR A 40 7.76 1.63 5.64
CA THR A 40 6.39 1.94 5.21
C THR A 40 5.63 0.69 4.77
N VAL A 41 6.29 -0.25 4.07
CA VAL A 41 5.67 -1.52 3.68
C VAL A 41 5.28 -2.35 4.91
N PHE A 42 6.16 -2.44 5.91
CA PHE A 42 5.86 -3.12 7.18
C PHE A 42 4.67 -2.49 7.90
N ASN A 43 4.65 -1.16 8.02
CA ASN A 43 3.54 -0.47 8.69
C ASN A 43 2.22 -0.66 7.95
N LEU A 44 2.23 -0.65 6.61
CA LEU A 44 1.05 -0.91 5.80
C LEU A 44 0.55 -2.35 5.95
N ALA A 45 1.45 -3.34 5.96
CA ALA A 45 1.09 -4.74 6.19
C ALA A 45 0.43 -4.93 7.56
N TYR A 46 1.01 -4.31 8.60
CA TYR A 46 0.49 -4.37 9.96
C TYR A 46 -0.90 -3.71 10.06
N ALA A 47 -1.04 -2.48 9.54
CA ALA A 47 -2.31 -1.73 9.56
C ALA A 47 -3.42 -2.45 8.78
N LEU A 48 -3.10 -3.00 7.61
CA LEU A 48 -4.05 -3.75 6.79
C LEU A 48 -4.27 -5.19 7.28
N GLN A 49 -3.49 -5.63 8.28
CA GLN A 49 -3.48 -7.00 8.82
C GLN A 49 -3.40 -8.05 7.70
N ILE A 50 -2.48 -7.86 6.76
CA ILE A 50 -2.20 -8.80 5.68
C ILE A 50 -0.72 -9.15 5.66
N ASP A 51 -0.39 -10.25 5.00
CA ASP A 51 1.00 -10.68 4.86
C ASP A 51 1.84 -9.65 4.08
N ILE A 52 3.12 -9.57 4.41
CA ILE A 52 4.03 -8.62 3.76
C ILE A 52 4.20 -8.91 2.25
N ASN A 53 4.11 -10.18 1.83
CA ASN A 53 4.19 -10.53 0.42
C ASN A 53 2.91 -10.07 -0.31
N GLU A 54 1.76 -10.17 0.35
CA GLU A 54 0.49 -9.69 -0.21
C GLU A 54 0.52 -8.17 -0.41
N ILE A 55 0.96 -7.38 0.58
CA ILE A 55 1.07 -5.92 0.39
C ILE A 55 2.06 -5.57 -0.73
N HIS A 56 3.14 -6.33 -0.90
CA HIS A 56 4.12 -6.10 -1.94
C HIS A 56 3.51 -6.33 -3.33
N HIS A 57 2.77 -7.44 -3.53
CA HIS A 57 2.02 -7.68 -4.77
C HIS A 57 1.00 -6.57 -5.06
N GLN A 58 0.32 -6.10 -4.02
CA GLN A 58 -0.65 -5.02 -4.13
C GLN A 58 0.01 -3.69 -4.51
N ILE A 59 1.20 -3.37 -4.00
CA ILE A 59 1.95 -2.15 -4.37
C ILE A 59 2.48 -2.25 -5.80
N ILE A 60 2.97 -3.42 -6.23
CA ILE A 60 3.40 -3.66 -7.61
C ILE A 60 2.22 -3.48 -8.57
N LYS A 61 1.04 -4.01 -8.23
CA LYS A 61 -0.17 -3.86 -9.05
C LYS A 61 -0.59 -2.40 -9.25
N ASP A 62 -0.42 -1.57 -8.23
CA ASP A 62 -0.74 -0.13 -8.31
C ASP A 62 0.35 0.65 -9.09
N SER A 63 1.58 0.14 -9.10
CA SER A 63 2.67 0.69 -9.91
C SER A 63 2.42 0.32 -11.37
N LYS A 64 2.28 1.30 -12.27
CA LYS A 64 2.01 1.09 -13.72
C LYS A 64 3.12 0.35 -14.49
N HIS A 65 4.03 -0.33 -13.81
CA HIS A 65 5.15 -1.05 -14.39
C HIS A 65 5.26 -2.43 -13.73
N SER A 66 4.46 -3.37 -14.21
CA SER A 66 4.80 -4.79 -14.09
C SER A 66 5.87 -5.09 -15.15
N PRO A 67 7.10 -5.52 -14.80
CA PRO A 67 7.88 -6.28 -15.75
C PRO A 67 7.10 -7.56 -16.09
N PRO A 68 7.16 -8.09 -17.32
CA PRO A 68 6.60 -9.40 -17.63
C PRO A 68 7.19 -10.43 -16.67
N LEU A 69 6.34 -11.28 -16.09
CA LEU A 69 6.81 -12.52 -15.50
C LEU A 69 7.32 -13.38 -16.66
N GLU A 70 8.64 -13.62 -16.70
CA GLU A 70 9.29 -14.54 -17.64
C GLU A 70 8.76 -15.97 -17.52
#